data_AF-A0AAP3VAD2-F1
#
_entry.id   AF-A0AAP3VAD2-F1
#
_cell.length_a   1.000
_cell.length_b   1.000
_cell.length_c   1.000
_cell.angle_alpha   90.00
_cell.angle_beta   90.00
_cell.angle_gamma   90.00
#
_symmetry.space_group_name_H-M   'P 1'
#
loop_
_entity.id
_entity.type
_entity.pdbx_description
1 polymer ?
#
loop_
_entity_poly.entity_id
_entity_poly.type
_entity_poly.pdbx_seq_one_letter_code
_entity_poly.pdbx_strand_id
1 'polypeptide(L)'
;MEQGFVEDLKEKYILIKGDAADTEAAGKVLYSMTKNPYGFEGICLAENIDKLAGLNVTKEIPTLYQISVAVMKNNTKIVMR
;
A
#
# COMPACT_ATOMS: atom_id res chain seq x y z
N MET A 1 21.58 -13.27 -8.56
CA MET A 1 21.70 -11.82 -8.26
C MET A 1 20.32 -11.16 -8.11
N GLU A 2 19.26 -11.91 -7.74
CA GLU A 2 17.88 -11.41 -7.61
C GLU A 2 17.41 -11.20 -6.17
N GLN A 3 18.08 -11.82 -5.18
CA GLN A 3 17.68 -11.69 -3.77
C GLN A 3 17.74 -10.24 -3.28
N GLY A 4 18.83 -9.53 -3.57
CA GLY A 4 18.98 -8.13 -3.17
C GLY A 4 17.85 -7.25 -3.72
N PHE A 5 17.53 -7.36 -5.01
CA PHE A 5 16.46 -6.58 -5.63
C PHE A 5 15.08 -6.82 -4.98
N VAL A 6 14.79 -8.06 -4.57
CA VAL A 6 13.54 -8.40 -3.89
C VAL A 6 13.51 -7.86 -2.47
N GLU A 7 14.64 -7.88 -1.77
CA GLU A 7 14.79 -7.31 -0.42
C GLU A 7 14.61 -5.79 -0.46
N ASP A 8 15.31 -5.10 -1.37
CA ASP A 8 15.19 -3.65 -1.58
C ASP A 8 13.73 -3.23 -1.85
N LEU A 9 12.99 -4.01 -2.64
CA LEU A 9 11.56 -3.74 -2.89
C LEU A 9 10.72 -3.92 -1.63
N LYS A 10 10.96 -4.97 -0.85
CA LYS A 10 10.21 -5.21 0.40
C LYS A 10 10.54 -4.18 1.48
N GLU A 11 11.72 -3.59 1.46
CA GLU A 11 12.08 -2.48 2.35
C GLU A 11 11.42 -1.16 1.92
N LYS A 12 11.27 -0.95 0.62
CA LYS A 12 10.65 0.26 0.07
C LYS A 12 9.13 0.31 0.24
N TYR A 13 8.46 -0.83 0.22
CA TYR A 13 6.99 -0.91 0.25
C TYR A 13 6.50 -1.59 1.53
N ILE A 14 5.43 -1.06 2.10
CA ILE A 14 4.79 -1.59 3.31
C ILE A 14 3.32 -1.87 3.00
N LEU A 15 2.82 -3.04 3.40
CA LEU A 15 1.40 -3.33 3.36
C LEU A 15 0.73 -2.69 4.57
N ILE A 16 -0.32 -1.91 4.32
CA ILE A 16 -1.11 -1.22 5.33
C ILE A 16 -2.53 -1.74 5.30
N LYS A 17 -3.02 -2.14 6.46
CA LYS A 17 -4.43 -2.49 6.67
C LYS A 17 -5.01 -1.57 7.73
N GLY A 18 -6.23 -1.13 7.53
CA GLY A 18 -6.92 -0.28 8.51
C GLY A 18 -8.43 -0.36 8.37
N ASP A 19 -9.10 0.34 9.28
CA ASP A 19 -10.56 0.32 9.37
C ASP A 19 -11.22 1.19 8.31
N ALA A 20 -12.49 0.93 8.04
CA ALA A 20 -13.25 1.64 7.02
C ALA A 20 -13.30 3.16 7.29
N ALA A 21 -13.27 3.55 8.57
CA ALA A 21 -13.26 4.94 9.04
C ALA A 21 -12.03 5.73 8.57
N ASP A 22 -10.86 5.09 8.49
CA ASP A 22 -9.59 5.74 8.14
C ASP A 22 -9.31 5.74 6.62
N THR A 23 -10.18 5.11 5.84
CA THR A 23 -10.01 4.91 4.39
C THR A 23 -9.76 6.21 3.62
N GLU A 24 -10.44 7.29 3.97
CA GLU A 24 -10.29 8.56 3.25
C GLU A 24 -8.94 9.24 3.56
N ALA A 25 -8.51 9.21 4.82
CA ALA A 25 -7.22 9.74 5.23
C ALA A 25 -6.07 8.91 4.65
N ALA A 26 -6.16 7.57 4.77
CA ALA A 26 -5.19 6.65 4.23
C ALA A 26 -5.08 6.75 2.70
N GLY A 27 -6.20 6.90 1.99
CA GLY A 27 -6.22 7.02 0.53
C GLY A 27 -5.44 8.21 -0.04
N LYS A 28 -5.16 9.25 0.76
CA LYS A 28 -4.33 10.41 0.34
C LYS A 28 -2.82 10.13 0.44
N VAL A 29 -2.44 9.12 1.21
CA VAL A 29 -1.05 8.79 1.53
C VAL A 29 -0.61 7.50 0.83
N LEU A 30 -1.50 6.51 0.74
CA LEU A 30 -1.21 5.20 0.17
C LEU A 30 -0.90 5.29 -1.33
N TYR A 31 0.09 4.50 -1.74
CA TYR A 31 0.49 4.37 -3.14
C TYR A 31 -0.57 3.64 -3.98
N SER A 32 -1.24 2.66 -3.38
CA SER A 32 -2.41 2.00 -3.95
C SER A 32 -3.31 1.54 -2.80
N MET A 33 -4.62 1.58 -3.00
CA MET A 33 -5.60 1.19 -1.98
C MET A 33 -6.73 0.38 -2.59
N THR A 34 -7.15 -0.66 -1.89
CA THR A 34 -8.35 -1.44 -2.16
C THR A 34 -9.24 -1.36 -0.93
N LYS A 35 -10.50 -1.00 -1.13
CA LYS A 35 -11.50 -0.88 -0.07
C LYS A 35 -12.37 -2.14 -0.05
N ASN A 36 -12.74 -2.60 1.13
CA ASN A 36 -13.73 -3.64 1.33
C ASN A 36 -14.71 -3.21 2.44
N PRO A 37 -15.85 -3.91 2.64
CA PRO A 37 -16.82 -3.53 3.67
C PRO A 37 -16.27 -3.55 5.11
N TYR A 38 -15.14 -4.22 5.34
CA TYR A 38 -14.52 -4.39 6.65
C TYR A 38 -13.37 -3.40 6.91
N GLY A 39 -12.93 -2.66 5.88
CA GLY A 39 -11.77 -1.79 5.97
C GLY A 39 -11.08 -1.55 4.64
N PHE A 40 -9.78 -1.25 4.70
CA PHE A 40 -8.96 -1.09 3.51
C PHE A 40 -7.65 -1.87 3.65
N GLU A 41 -7.12 -2.26 2.50
CA GLU A 41 -5.77 -2.78 2.35
C GLU A 41 -5.08 -1.99 1.23
N GLY A 42 -3.85 -1.58 1.45
CA GLY A 42 -3.08 -0.85 0.45
C GLY A 42 -1.58 -0.92 0.67
N ILE A 43 -0.85 -0.53 -0.37
CA ILE A 43 0.60 -0.42 -0.32
C ILE A 43 0.95 1.04 -0.01
N CYS A 44 1.84 1.24 0.96
CA CYS A 44 2.47 2.50 1.28
C CYS A 44 3.96 2.45 0.92
N LEU A 45 4.54 3.61 0.59
CA LEU A 45 6.00 3.74 0.53
C LEU A 45 6.53 3.91 1.95
N ALA A 46 7.66 3.28 2.28
CA ALA A 46 8.27 3.37 3.60
C ALA A 46 8.55 4.83 4.01
N GLU A 47 8.93 5.69 3.06
CA GLU A 47 9.14 7.14 3.28
C GLU A 47 7.86 7.91 3.69
N ASN A 48 6.68 7.37 3.41
CA ASN A 48 5.39 7.99 3.70
C ASN A 48 4.72 7.40 4.95
N ILE A 49 5.38 6.48 5.66
CA ILE A 49 4.81 5.80 6.82
C ILE A 49 4.44 6.78 7.94
N ASP A 50 5.24 7.83 8.14
CA ASP A 50 5.00 8.84 9.17
C ASP A 50 3.73 9.66 8.90
N LYS A 51 3.29 9.75 7.63
CA LYS A 51 2.04 10.43 7.27
C LYS A 51 0.80 9.62 7.64
N LEU A 52 0.96 8.34 7.99
CA LEU A 52 -0.10 7.50 8.55
C LEU A 52 -0.14 7.56 10.09
N ALA A 53 0.73 8.34 10.73
CA ALA A 53 0.71 8.52 12.17
C ALA A 53 -0.66 9.06 12.63
N GLY A 54 -1.20 8.44 13.68
CA GLY A 54 -2.52 8.78 14.21
C GLY A 54 -3.69 8.01 13.59
N LEU A 55 -3.47 7.23 12.52
CA LEU A 55 -4.46 6.29 12.00
C LEU A 55 -4.32 4.92 12.68
N ASN A 56 -5.43 4.21 12.86
CA ASN A 56 -5.42 2.87 13.43
C ASN A 56 -5.10 1.84 12.33
N VAL A 57 -3.79 1.66 12.05
CA VAL A 57 -3.33 0.81 10.95
C VAL A 57 -2.32 -0.25 11.37
N THR A 58 -2.42 -1.42 10.74
CA THR A 58 -1.47 -2.52 10.84
C THR A 58 -0.47 -2.46 9.70
N LYS A 59 0.81 -2.69 10.02
CA LYS A 59 1.93 -2.69 9.08
C LYS A 59 2.41 -4.11 8.87
N GLU A 60 2.48 -4.56 7.62
CA GLU A 60 2.96 -5.89 7.25
C GLU A 60 3.97 -5.81 6.10
N ILE A 61 4.82 -6.84 5.99
CA ILE A 61 5.72 -6.98 4.86
C ILE A 61 4.91 -7.42 3.64
N PRO A 62 4.87 -6.64 2.55
CA PRO A 62 4.10 -7.02 1.39
C PRO A 62 4.74 -8.18 0.63
N THR A 63 3.89 -8.91 -0.10
CA THR A 63 4.36 -9.88 -1.09
C THR A 63 4.77 -9.19 -2.39
N LEU A 64 5.65 -9.81 -3.17
CA LEU A 64 6.01 -9.32 -4.52
C LEU A 64 4.79 -9.15 -5.43
N TYR A 65 3.78 -10.01 -5.27
CA TYR A 65 2.52 -9.91 -6.00
C TYR A 65 1.77 -8.62 -5.65
N GLN A 66 1.61 -8.32 -4.36
CA GLN A 66 0.94 -7.08 -3.93
C GLN A 66 1.68 -5.83 -4.39
N ILE A 67 3.02 -5.83 -4.33
CA ILE A 67 3.84 -4.73 -4.87
C ILE A 67 3.59 -4.59 -6.37
N SER A 68 3.64 -5.69 -7.13
CA SER A 68 3.41 -5.69 -8.57
C SER A 68 2.03 -5.15 -8.93
N VAL A 69 0.98 -5.60 -8.24
CA VAL A 69 -0.39 -5.12 -8.45
C VAL A 69 -0.52 -3.64 -8.10
N ALA A 70 0.12 -3.17 -7.02
CA ALA A 70 0.10 -1.77 -6.64
C ALA A 70 0.80 -0.88 -7.68
N VAL A 71 2.00 -1.28 -8.15
CA VAL A 71 2.75 -0.60 -9.21
C VAL A 71 1.94 -0.58 -10.50
N MET A 72 1.32 -1.69 -10.87
CA MET A 72 0.40 -1.73 -12.01
C MET A 72 -0.75 -0.75 -11.80
N LYS A 73 -1.54 -0.83 -10.72
CA LYS A 73 -2.68 0.08 -10.49
C LYS A 73 -2.30 1.56 -10.53
N ASN A 74 -1.11 1.93 -10.04
CA ASN A 74 -0.67 3.32 -10.04
C ASN A 74 -0.18 3.80 -11.43
N ASN A 75 0.43 2.92 -12.24
CA ASN A 75 0.94 3.26 -13.57
C ASN A 75 -0.11 3.09 -14.67
N THR A 76 -0.90 2.02 -14.61
CA THR A 76 -2.13 1.85 -15.36
C THR A 76 -3.23 2.66 -14.68
N LYS A 77 -3.28 3.96 -14.99
CA LYS A 77 -4.57 4.68 -15.06
C LYS A 77 -5.42 4.04 -16.16
N ILE A 78 -5.80 2.77 -16.02
CA ILE A 78 -6.87 2.19 -16.82
C ILE A 78 -8.12 2.88 -16.31
N VAL A 79 -8.49 3.92 -17.05
CA VAL A 79 -9.82 4.50 -17.03
C VAL A 79 -10.74 3.36 -17.47
N MET A 80 -11.23 2.57 -16.52
CA MET A 80 -12.41 1.74 -16.79
C MET A 80 -13.55 2.75 -16.89
N ARG A 81 -13.85 3.09 -18.15
CA ARG A 81 -14.85 4.05 -18.56
C ARG A 81 -16.24 3.45 -18.46
#